data_AF-Q6CNC4-F1
#
_entry.id   AF-Q6CNC4-F1
#
_cell.length_a   1.000
_cell.length_b   1.000
_cell.length_c   1.000
_cell.angle_alpha   90.00
_cell.angle_beta   90.00
_cell.angle_gamma   90.00
#
_symmetry.space_group_name_H-M   'P 1'
#
loop_
_entity.id
_entity.type
_entity.pdbx_description
1 polymer ?
#
loop_
_entity_poly.entity_id
_entity_poly.type
_entity_poly.pdbx_seq_one_letter_code
_entity_poly.pdbx_strand_id
1 'polypeptide(L)'
;MRWVSARYKFGCLVWVWHRFDLLLLMYKTSLHSIDKGYSGNIAMSEELGTVLKTIRDSLKSCGESLDKLEEVYDDEETHPFQGSAVVGHKGDKLEKVSLLSLKNGSMLSYLNSLLLVLGQKLNKEMVVDEGRVRAVEQRVVLERGVKPLEKKLGYQLDKLTRAYIRLEKDVEESKKRAELQGLSDVRASQEEVSDSDSDSEEEMQYRPNSSGMVNNTSVGGKAKGKIAVKSTHNEEDVDDKDNVYRPPKISAVLPPKQHHFEDKFNAQEHKDKSSRSRMQAMEEYLKDSSEQPEWETSIGANIVNHGRGGVKTARDTERERDVQRFEEENFTRLNPNGSKTDKRMKKQREIMAKVNMIAGEDFSIFNSKRKLEDSTSRRGNKKSRNAWERAKKKL
;
A
#
# COMPACT_ATOMS: atom_id res chain seq x y z
N MET A 1 -59.32 12.00 0.49
CA MET A 1 -58.74 13.29 0.07
C MET A 1 -57.23 13.09 -0.05
N ARG A 2 -56.61 12.51 -1.09
CA ARG A 2 -56.65 12.70 -2.55
C ARG A 2 -56.48 14.17 -2.97
N TRP A 3 -55.42 14.38 -3.77
CA TRP A 3 -54.99 15.59 -4.48
C TRP A 3 -54.12 16.58 -3.69
N VAL A 4 -52.79 16.49 -3.81
CA VAL A 4 -51.84 17.55 -4.24
C VAL A 4 -50.42 16.95 -4.20
N SER A 5 -49.99 16.23 -5.24
CA SER A 5 -48.55 16.03 -5.55
C SER A 5 -48.36 15.26 -6.87
N ALA A 6 -48.97 15.74 -7.97
CA ALA A 6 -48.87 15.08 -9.27
C ALA A 6 -48.97 16.06 -10.45
N ARG A 7 -48.52 17.31 -10.31
CA ARG A 7 -48.58 18.31 -11.40
C ARG A 7 -47.26 18.92 -11.85
N TYR A 8 -46.12 18.56 -11.26
CA TYR A 8 -44.81 19.12 -11.66
C TYR A 8 -43.96 18.26 -12.60
N LYS A 9 -44.42 17.07 -13.01
CA LYS A 9 -43.62 16.15 -13.85
C LYS A 9 -44.03 16.03 -15.33
N PHE A 10 -45.12 16.67 -15.78
CA PHE A 10 -45.54 16.61 -17.19
C PHE A 10 -45.39 17.92 -17.98
N GLY A 11 -45.15 19.06 -17.31
CA GLY A 11 -44.97 20.35 -17.99
C GLY A 11 -43.61 20.54 -18.67
N CYS A 12 -42.57 19.81 -18.24
CA CYS A 12 -41.21 20.02 -18.73
C CYS A 12 -40.91 19.26 -20.04
N LEU A 13 -41.59 18.14 -20.33
CA LEU A 13 -41.35 17.38 -21.56
C LEU A 13 -42.01 18.02 -22.80
N VAL A 14 -43.20 18.61 -22.66
CA VAL A 14 -43.92 19.23 -23.80
C VAL A 14 -43.22 20.52 -24.28
N TRP A 15 -42.60 21.26 -23.36
CA TRP A 15 -41.83 22.47 -23.67
C TRP A 15 -40.49 22.19 -24.37
N VAL A 16 -39.89 21.02 -24.11
CA VAL A 16 -38.65 20.59 -24.77
C VAL A 16 -38.90 20.13 -26.20
N TRP A 17 -40.05 19.49 -26.46
CA TRP A 17 -40.42 19.03 -27.81
C TRP A 17 -40.79 20.18 -28.76
N HIS A 18 -41.62 21.13 -28.33
CA HIS A 18 -42.04 22.25 -29.19
C HIS A 18 -40.88 23.19 -29.59
N ARG A 19 -39.83 23.24 -28.76
CA ARG A 19 -38.64 24.06 -28.99
C ARG A 19 -37.62 23.34 -29.89
N PHE A 20 -37.72 22.03 -30.03
CA PHE A 20 -36.93 21.21 -30.94
C PHE A 20 -37.45 21.32 -32.39
N ASP A 21 -38.78 21.36 -32.59
CA ASP A 21 -39.39 21.52 -33.92
C ASP A 21 -39.12 22.88 -34.57
N LEU A 22 -39.11 23.96 -33.77
CA LEU A 22 -38.77 25.31 -34.24
C LEU A 22 -37.30 25.45 -34.64
N LEU A 23 -36.40 24.72 -33.96
CA LEU A 23 -34.98 24.64 -34.30
C LEU A 23 -34.73 23.82 -35.57
N LEU A 24 -35.52 22.76 -35.79
CA LEU A 24 -35.45 21.96 -37.02
C LEU A 24 -35.94 22.76 -38.25
N LEU A 25 -36.93 23.64 -38.09
CA LEU A 25 -37.44 24.50 -39.15
C LEU A 25 -36.45 25.63 -39.55
N MET A 26 -35.71 26.18 -38.58
CA MET A 26 -34.64 27.15 -38.86
C MET A 26 -33.41 26.52 -39.53
N TYR A 27 -33.10 25.25 -39.22
CA TYR A 27 -32.01 24.54 -39.89
C TYR A 27 -32.34 24.23 -41.36
N LYS A 28 -33.61 23.94 -41.67
CA LYS A 28 -34.07 23.61 -43.03
C LYS A 28 -34.08 24.81 -43.98
N THR A 29 -34.27 26.03 -43.47
CA THR A 29 -34.23 27.27 -44.26
C THR A 29 -32.81 27.76 -44.52
N SER A 30 -31.86 27.50 -43.60
CA SER A 30 -30.44 27.82 -43.80
C SER A 30 -29.75 26.93 -44.85
N LEU A 31 -30.28 25.73 -45.12
CA LEU A 31 -29.73 24.78 -46.10
C LEU A 31 -30.07 25.12 -47.57
N HIS A 32 -31.03 26.01 -47.82
CA HIS A 32 -31.44 26.37 -49.19
C HIS A 32 -30.60 27.50 -49.82
N SER A 33 -29.63 28.05 -49.09
CA SER A 33 -28.85 29.23 -49.53
C SER A 33 -27.37 28.94 -49.83
N ILE A 34 -26.94 27.68 -49.85
CA ILE A 34 -25.53 27.26 -50.02
C ILE A 34 -25.37 26.38 -51.28
N ASP A 35 -25.98 26.77 -52.40
CA ASP A 35 -25.94 25.95 -53.63
C ASP A 35 -25.32 26.67 -54.86
N LYS A 36 -24.41 27.62 -54.62
CA LYS A 36 -23.61 28.24 -55.68
C LYS A 36 -22.12 28.15 -55.36
N GLY A 37 -21.48 27.11 -55.90
CA GLY A 37 -20.02 27.03 -56.03
C GLY A 37 -19.41 25.69 -55.63
N TYR A 38 -19.74 24.60 -56.34
CA TYR A 38 -19.26 23.25 -55.97
C TYR A 38 -18.82 22.46 -57.21
N SER A 39 -17.56 22.57 -57.61
CA SER A 39 -16.90 21.58 -58.49
C SER A 39 -15.71 20.85 -57.82
N GLY A 40 -15.32 21.24 -56.60
CA GLY A 40 -14.26 20.58 -55.81
C GLY A 40 -14.73 19.77 -54.60
N ASN A 41 -16.04 19.63 -54.37
CA ASN A 41 -16.62 19.18 -53.11
C ASN A 41 -17.17 17.74 -53.09
N ILE A 42 -17.11 17.03 -54.21
CA ILE A 42 -17.65 15.66 -54.31
C ILE A 42 -16.80 14.69 -53.46
N ALA A 43 -15.47 14.80 -53.52
CA ALA A 43 -14.56 13.94 -52.73
C ALA A 43 -14.67 14.15 -51.21
N MET A 44 -14.76 15.39 -50.73
CA MET A 44 -14.92 15.69 -49.29
C MET A 44 -16.28 15.22 -48.74
N SER A 45 -17.33 15.23 -49.56
CA SER A 45 -18.66 14.74 -49.17
C SER A 45 -18.72 13.21 -49.04
N GLU A 46 -17.94 12.50 -49.86
CA GLU A 46 -17.82 11.03 -49.81
C GLU A 46 -17.03 10.58 -48.58
N GLU A 47 -15.92 11.26 -48.26
CA GLU A 47 -15.16 11.02 -47.02
C GLU A 47 -16.00 11.28 -45.77
N LEU A 48 -16.76 12.39 -45.73
CA LEU A 48 -17.68 12.66 -44.62
C LEU A 48 -18.80 11.60 -44.54
N GLY A 49 -19.33 11.17 -45.68
CA GLY A 49 -20.35 10.14 -45.76
C GLY A 49 -19.87 8.77 -45.26
N THR A 50 -18.62 8.41 -45.53
CA THR A 50 -18.01 7.18 -45.00
C THR A 50 -17.79 7.26 -43.49
N VAL A 51 -17.28 8.38 -42.98
CA VAL A 51 -17.13 8.61 -41.53
C VAL A 51 -18.47 8.58 -40.80
N LEU A 52 -19.54 9.15 -41.38
CA LEU A 52 -20.87 9.10 -40.78
C LEU A 52 -21.47 7.68 -40.79
N LYS A 53 -21.16 6.87 -41.80
CA LYS A 53 -21.55 5.45 -41.84
C LYS A 53 -20.82 4.65 -40.77
N THR A 54 -19.51 4.82 -40.62
CA THR A 54 -18.73 4.12 -39.59
C THR A 54 -19.18 4.51 -38.18
N ILE A 55 -19.50 5.79 -37.95
CA ILE A 55 -20.08 6.24 -36.67
C ILE A 55 -21.43 5.55 -36.42
N ARG A 56 -22.32 5.49 -37.42
CA ARG A 56 -23.61 4.79 -37.28
C ARG A 56 -23.43 3.31 -36.97
N ASP A 57 -22.50 2.65 -37.63
CA ASP A 57 -22.25 1.22 -37.43
C ASP A 57 -21.64 0.95 -36.04
N SER A 58 -20.75 1.83 -35.57
CA SER A 58 -20.23 1.77 -34.19
C SER A 58 -21.32 2.01 -33.14
N LEU A 59 -22.27 2.92 -33.41
CA LEU A 59 -23.39 3.20 -32.52
C LEU A 59 -24.36 2.01 -32.44
N LYS A 60 -24.62 1.34 -33.57
CA LYS A 60 -25.43 0.11 -33.63
C LYS A 60 -24.77 -1.03 -32.87
N SER A 61 -23.47 -1.27 -33.08
CA SER A 61 -22.73 -2.30 -32.35
C SER A 61 -22.69 -2.04 -30.85
N CYS A 62 -22.60 -0.77 -30.44
CA CYS A 62 -22.71 -0.38 -29.03
C CYS A 62 -24.12 -0.62 -28.48
N GLY A 63 -25.18 -0.38 -29.27
CA GLY A 63 -26.56 -0.69 -28.92
C GLY A 63 -26.77 -2.19 -28.70
N GLU A 64 -26.36 -3.03 -29.64
CA GLU A 64 -26.43 -4.49 -29.53
C GLU A 64 -25.65 -5.04 -28.32
N SER A 65 -24.55 -4.39 -27.95
CA SER A 65 -23.76 -4.77 -26.77
C SER A 65 -24.45 -4.34 -25.46
N LEU A 66 -25.20 -3.24 -25.49
CA LEU A 66 -25.99 -2.78 -24.36
C LEU A 66 -27.21 -3.67 -24.14
N ASP A 67 -27.91 -4.06 -25.21
CA ASP A 67 -29.06 -4.96 -25.15
C ASP A 67 -28.66 -6.34 -24.58
N LYS A 68 -27.51 -6.89 -25.02
CA LYS A 68 -26.93 -8.12 -24.45
C LYS A 68 -26.55 -7.97 -22.97
N LEU A 69 -26.13 -6.77 -22.57
CA LEU A 69 -25.79 -6.51 -21.19
C LEU A 69 -27.06 -6.39 -20.34
N GLU A 70 -28.11 -5.79 -20.87
CA GLU A 70 -29.44 -5.72 -20.23
C GLU A 70 -30.00 -7.11 -19.97
N GLU A 71 -29.93 -8.02 -20.95
CA GLU A 71 -30.29 -9.43 -20.77
C GLU A 71 -29.52 -10.11 -19.62
N VAL A 72 -28.21 -9.85 -19.50
CA VAL A 72 -27.37 -10.42 -18.42
C VAL A 72 -27.69 -9.83 -17.04
N TYR A 73 -28.22 -8.60 -16.99
CA TYR A 73 -28.61 -7.95 -15.73
C TYR A 73 -30.02 -8.31 -15.27
N ASP A 74 -30.92 -8.66 -16.20
CA ASP A 74 -32.28 -9.12 -15.88
C ASP A 74 -32.32 -10.58 -15.39
N ASP A 75 -31.25 -11.36 -15.61
CA ASP A 75 -31.07 -12.71 -15.05
C ASP A 75 -30.69 -12.68 -13.55
N GLU A 76 -31.68 -12.44 -12.69
CA GLU A 76 -31.58 -12.35 -11.21
C GLU A 76 -31.01 -13.61 -10.50
N GLU A 77 -30.78 -14.72 -11.19
CA GLU A 77 -30.36 -15.99 -10.56
C GLU A 77 -28.84 -16.20 -10.45
N THR A 78 -28.01 -15.34 -11.05
CA THR A 78 -26.54 -15.51 -11.03
C THR A 78 -25.80 -14.41 -10.26
N HIS A 79 -25.98 -14.37 -8.95
CA HIS A 79 -25.12 -13.58 -8.05
C HIS A 79 -24.30 -14.49 -7.12
N PRO A 80 -22.98 -14.69 -7.37
CA PRO A 80 -22.12 -15.53 -6.52
C PRO A 80 -21.73 -14.88 -5.18
N PHE A 81 -22.35 -13.79 -4.75
CA PHE A 81 -21.88 -13.03 -3.59
C PHE A 81 -23.00 -12.33 -2.82
N GLN A 82 -23.71 -13.09 -1.98
CA GLN A 82 -24.50 -12.54 -0.87
C GLN A 82 -23.61 -12.33 0.35
N GLY A 83 -22.89 -11.20 0.34
CA GLY A 83 -22.04 -10.79 1.45
C GLY A 83 -22.20 -9.30 1.76
N SER A 84 -23.42 -8.82 2.03
CA SER A 84 -23.62 -7.45 2.52
C SER A 84 -23.57 -7.40 4.04
N ALA A 85 -22.37 -7.28 4.60
CA ALA A 85 -22.21 -6.62 5.90
C ALA A 85 -22.22 -5.10 5.66
N VAL A 86 -23.41 -4.53 5.47
CA VAL A 86 -23.61 -3.07 5.55
C VAL A 86 -24.74 -2.83 6.55
N VAL A 87 -24.37 -2.24 7.68
CA VAL A 87 -25.28 -1.66 8.65
C VAL A 87 -25.99 -0.50 7.96
N GLY A 88 -27.23 -0.73 7.54
CA GLY A 88 -28.17 0.29 7.08
C GLY A 88 -29.54 -0.04 7.64
N HIS A 89 -30.17 0.90 8.33
CA HIS A 89 -31.51 0.73 8.90
C HIS A 89 -32.53 0.31 7.83
N LYS A 90 -33.39 -0.64 8.18
CA LYS A 90 -34.55 -1.08 7.38
C LYS A 90 -35.47 0.12 7.10
N GLY A 91 -35.35 0.75 5.94
CA GLY A 91 -36.25 1.83 5.52
C GLY A 91 -35.73 2.69 4.38
N ASP A 92 -34.42 2.92 4.33
CA ASP A 92 -33.84 3.68 3.22
C ASP A 92 -33.54 2.72 2.07
N LYS A 93 -34.35 2.78 1.01
CA LYS A 93 -33.88 2.41 -0.32
C LYS A 93 -32.77 3.40 -0.66
N LEU A 94 -31.56 3.15 -0.15
CA LEU A 94 -30.34 3.74 -0.68
C LEU A 94 -30.33 3.29 -2.14
N GLU A 95 -30.81 4.16 -3.02
CA GLU A 95 -30.60 3.99 -4.45
C GLU A 95 -29.10 3.77 -4.60
N LYS A 96 -28.72 2.54 -4.93
CA LYS A 96 -27.33 2.19 -5.19
C LYS A 96 -27.00 2.89 -6.49
N VAL A 97 -26.65 4.18 -6.41
CA VAL A 97 -26.23 4.94 -7.57
C VAL A 97 -24.93 4.31 -8.02
N SER A 98 -25.01 3.44 -9.03
CA SER A 98 -23.83 2.80 -9.61
C SER A 98 -22.82 3.87 -9.99
N LEU A 99 -21.54 3.65 -9.70
CA LEU A 99 -20.47 4.59 -10.05
C LEU A 99 -20.51 4.92 -11.56
N LEU A 100 -20.94 3.96 -12.38
CA LEU A 100 -21.13 4.14 -13.81
C LEU A 100 -22.26 5.13 -14.12
N SER A 101 -23.40 5.00 -13.44
CA SER A 101 -24.52 5.94 -13.58
C SER A 101 -24.13 7.35 -13.13
N LEU A 102 -23.40 7.47 -12.01
CA LEU A 102 -22.87 8.75 -11.52
C LEU A 102 -21.87 9.37 -12.52
N LYS A 103 -20.99 8.56 -13.10
CA LYS A 103 -20.03 9.00 -14.11
C LYS A 103 -20.73 9.49 -15.37
N ASN A 104 -21.69 8.73 -15.88
CA ASN A 104 -22.44 9.10 -17.07
C ASN A 104 -23.27 10.38 -16.83
N GLY A 105 -23.94 10.49 -15.68
CA GLY A 105 -24.68 11.69 -15.30
C GLY A 105 -23.81 12.94 -15.13
N SER A 106 -22.63 12.80 -14.50
CA SER A 106 -21.69 13.92 -14.33
C SER A 106 -21.02 14.33 -15.65
N MET A 107 -20.70 13.39 -16.54
CA MET A 107 -20.21 13.69 -17.88
C MET A 107 -21.27 14.38 -18.75
N LEU A 108 -22.53 13.92 -18.70
CA LEU A 108 -23.63 14.55 -19.42
C LEU A 108 -23.87 15.98 -18.93
N SER A 109 -23.82 16.19 -17.61
CA SER A 109 -23.91 17.53 -17.01
C SER A 109 -22.79 18.46 -17.49
N TYR A 110 -21.56 17.94 -17.61
CA TYR A 110 -20.41 18.65 -18.17
C TYR A 110 -20.54 18.96 -19.66
N LEU A 111 -21.04 18.02 -20.47
CA LEU A 111 -21.31 18.27 -21.89
C LEU A 111 -22.38 19.35 -22.08
N ASN A 112 -23.41 19.37 -21.23
CA ASN A 112 -24.45 20.40 -21.28
C ASN A 112 -23.89 21.80 -20.97
N SER A 113 -23.03 21.95 -19.95
CA SER A 113 -22.39 23.24 -19.67
C SER A 113 -21.42 23.68 -20.78
N LEU A 114 -20.69 22.75 -21.38
CA LEU A 114 -19.85 23.04 -22.55
C LEU A 114 -20.68 23.46 -23.76
N LEU A 115 -21.82 22.82 -24.01
CA LEU A 115 -22.73 23.18 -25.09
C LEU A 115 -23.27 24.60 -24.92
N LEU A 116 -23.60 25.00 -23.69
CA LEU A 116 -23.97 26.39 -23.37
C LEU A 116 -22.84 27.37 -23.70
N VAL A 117 -21.59 27.04 -23.34
CA VAL A 117 -20.41 27.86 -23.68
C VAL A 117 -20.17 27.92 -25.20
N LEU A 118 -20.39 26.82 -25.93
CA LEU A 118 -20.25 26.77 -27.38
C LEU A 118 -21.33 27.56 -28.11
N GLY A 119 -22.60 27.43 -27.69
CA GLY A 119 -23.70 28.22 -28.23
C GLY A 119 -23.48 29.73 -28.06
N GLN A 120 -22.86 30.14 -26.95
CA GLN A 120 -22.48 31.55 -26.73
C GLN A 120 -21.38 32.02 -27.69
N LYS A 121 -20.35 31.20 -27.91
CA LYS A 121 -19.28 31.53 -28.88
C LYS A 121 -19.81 31.69 -30.30
N LEU A 122 -20.86 30.96 -30.66
CA LEU A 122 -21.51 31.07 -31.97
C LEU A 122 -22.41 32.31 -32.08
N ASN A 123 -23.11 32.69 -31.01
CA ASN A 123 -24.10 33.78 -31.04
C ASN A 123 -23.55 35.19 -30.78
N LYS A 124 -22.26 35.36 -30.41
CA LYS A 124 -21.57 36.65 -30.17
C LYS A 124 -22.27 37.65 -29.22
N GLU A 125 -23.31 37.26 -28.49
CA GLU A 125 -23.96 38.08 -27.47
C GLU A 125 -24.05 37.38 -26.11
N MET A 126 -23.88 38.22 -25.09
CA MET A 126 -24.00 38.06 -23.65
C MET A 126 -22.98 37.15 -22.93
N VAL A 127 -22.27 37.79 -21.99
CA VAL A 127 -21.40 37.19 -20.99
C VAL A 127 -22.26 36.31 -20.08
N VAL A 128 -22.09 34.99 -20.16
CA VAL A 128 -22.63 34.08 -19.16
C VAL A 128 -21.46 33.41 -18.46
N ASP A 129 -20.91 34.15 -17.49
CA ASP A 129 -19.90 33.62 -16.59
C ASP A 129 -20.38 32.36 -15.88
N GLU A 130 -21.69 32.22 -15.64
CA GLU A 130 -22.29 31.03 -15.04
C GLU A 130 -22.05 29.73 -15.83
N GLY A 131 -22.08 29.77 -17.17
CA GLY A 131 -21.84 28.60 -18.01
C GLY A 131 -20.39 28.14 -17.92
N ARG A 132 -19.47 29.10 -17.85
CA ARG A 132 -18.04 28.85 -17.65
C ARG A 132 -17.75 28.33 -16.24
N VAL A 133 -18.35 28.93 -15.22
CA VAL A 133 -18.23 28.51 -13.82
C VAL A 133 -18.75 27.08 -13.64
N ARG A 134 -19.96 26.76 -14.13
CA ARG A 134 -20.52 25.40 -14.05
C ARG A 134 -19.67 24.37 -14.79
N ALA A 135 -19.09 24.72 -15.94
CA ALA A 135 -18.16 23.83 -16.64
C ALA A 135 -16.90 23.53 -15.81
N VAL A 136 -16.34 24.54 -15.14
CA VAL A 136 -15.20 24.37 -14.22
C VAL A 136 -15.60 23.54 -13.00
N GLU A 137 -16.74 23.80 -12.39
CA GLU A 137 -17.26 23.03 -11.25
C GLU A 137 -17.46 21.55 -11.59
N GLN A 138 -18.14 21.26 -12.69
CA GLN A 138 -18.37 19.89 -13.14
C GLN A 138 -17.06 19.20 -13.54
N ARG A 139 -16.08 19.94 -14.08
CA ARG A 139 -14.74 19.41 -14.32
C ARG A 139 -14.04 19.04 -13.02
N VAL A 140 -14.15 19.87 -11.98
CA VAL A 140 -13.61 19.56 -10.65
C VAL A 140 -14.30 18.35 -10.04
N VAL A 141 -15.63 18.22 -10.18
CA VAL A 141 -16.38 17.04 -9.70
C VAL A 141 -15.91 15.76 -10.40
N LEU A 142 -15.67 15.79 -11.71
CA LEU A 142 -15.11 14.65 -12.43
C LEU A 142 -13.70 14.29 -11.94
N GLU A 143 -12.84 15.29 -11.73
CA GLU A 143 -11.44 15.06 -11.39
C GLU A 143 -11.20 14.69 -9.93
N ARG A 144 -11.87 15.38 -9.00
CA ARG A 144 -11.71 15.20 -7.56
C ARG A 144 -12.77 14.32 -6.94
N GLY A 145 -13.95 14.17 -7.55
CA GLY A 145 -15.02 13.32 -7.08
C GLY A 145 -14.95 11.92 -7.68
N VAL A 146 -15.14 11.80 -8.99
CA VAL A 146 -15.32 10.49 -9.66
C VAL A 146 -14.00 9.72 -9.79
N LYS A 147 -12.92 10.35 -10.28
CA LYS A 147 -11.62 9.66 -10.48
C LYS A 147 -11.04 8.96 -9.26
N PRO A 148 -11.03 9.52 -8.03
CA PRO A 148 -10.51 8.79 -6.88
C PRO A 148 -11.37 7.59 -6.49
N LEU A 149 -12.68 7.62 -6.74
CA LEU A 149 -13.56 6.46 -6.53
C LEU A 149 -13.24 5.35 -7.53
N GLU A 150 -12.99 5.70 -8.80
CA GLU A 150 -12.54 4.74 -9.82
C GLU A 150 -11.22 4.09 -9.44
N LYS A 151 -10.25 4.86 -8.93
CA LYS A 151 -8.97 4.30 -8.47
C LYS A 151 -9.13 3.32 -7.30
N LYS A 152 -10.01 3.63 -6.35
CA LYS A 152 -10.30 2.75 -5.20
C LYS A 152 -10.98 1.46 -5.65
N LEU A 153 -12.00 1.55 -6.51
CA LEU A 153 -12.66 0.36 -7.06
C LEU A 153 -11.71 -0.46 -7.93
N GLY A 154 -10.91 0.19 -8.78
CA GLY A 154 -9.90 -0.49 -9.59
C GLY A 154 -8.89 -1.25 -8.73
N TYR A 155 -8.44 -0.66 -7.62
CA TYR A 155 -7.58 -1.35 -6.65
C TYR A 155 -8.29 -2.53 -5.97
N GLN A 156 -9.56 -2.38 -5.58
CA GLN A 156 -10.34 -3.47 -4.99
C GLN A 156 -10.55 -4.62 -5.97
N LEU A 157 -10.85 -4.32 -7.23
CA LEU A 157 -10.95 -5.33 -8.29
C LEU A 157 -9.60 -6.01 -8.54
N ASP A 158 -8.50 -5.25 -8.66
CA ASP A 158 -7.15 -5.81 -8.82
C ASP A 158 -6.74 -6.68 -7.62
N LYS A 159 -7.18 -6.31 -6.40
CA LYS A 159 -6.96 -7.13 -5.21
C LYS A 159 -7.75 -8.43 -5.26
N LEU A 160 -9.01 -8.38 -5.69
CA LEU A 160 -9.86 -9.56 -5.83
C LEU A 160 -9.36 -10.48 -6.95
N THR A 161 -8.96 -9.94 -8.10
CA THR A 161 -8.39 -10.75 -9.19
C THR A 161 -7.08 -11.38 -8.78
N ARG A 162 -6.19 -10.64 -8.08
CA ARG A 162 -4.96 -11.22 -7.52
C ARG A 162 -5.25 -12.32 -6.49
N ALA A 163 -6.26 -12.14 -5.64
CA ALA A 163 -6.67 -13.16 -4.68
C ALA A 163 -7.21 -14.40 -5.40
N TYR A 164 -8.04 -14.21 -6.42
CA TYR A 164 -8.57 -15.29 -7.24
C TYR A 164 -7.47 -16.05 -7.99
N ILE A 165 -6.53 -15.36 -8.64
CA ILE A 165 -5.38 -15.97 -9.32
C ILE A 165 -4.48 -16.75 -8.33
N ARG A 166 -4.31 -16.25 -7.09
CA ARG A 166 -3.58 -16.99 -6.06
C ARG A 166 -4.31 -18.27 -5.67
N LEU A 167 -5.62 -18.19 -5.44
CA LEU A 167 -6.44 -19.37 -5.14
C LEU A 167 -6.42 -20.39 -6.28
N GLU A 168 -6.49 -19.98 -7.54
CA GLU A 168 -6.35 -20.88 -8.68
C GLU A 168 -4.99 -21.59 -8.69
N LYS A 169 -3.89 -20.86 -8.46
CA LYS A 169 -2.56 -21.44 -8.36
C LYS A 169 -2.41 -22.40 -7.19
N ASP A 170 -2.91 -22.04 -6.00
CA ASP A 170 -2.87 -22.90 -4.82
C ASP A 170 -3.68 -24.19 -5.06
N VAL A 171 -4.81 -24.10 -5.77
CA VAL A 171 -5.63 -25.26 -6.16
C VAL A 171 -4.91 -26.12 -7.21
N GLU A 172 -4.23 -25.53 -8.19
CA GLU A 172 -3.44 -26.27 -9.18
C GLU A 172 -2.21 -26.96 -8.54
N GLU A 173 -1.50 -26.28 -7.65
CA GLU A 173 -0.35 -26.82 -6.93
C GLU A 173 -0.75 -27.94 -5.97
N SER A 174 -1.87 -27.79 -5.25
CA SER A 174 -2.42 -28.84 -4.40
C SER A 174 -2.90 -30.05 -5.19
N LYS A 175 -3.50 -29.85 -6.38
CA LYS A 175 -3.82 -30.95 -7.32
C LYS A 175 -2.56 -31.68 -7.79
N LYS A 176 -1.55 -30.95 -8.27
CA LYS A 176 -0.26 -31.54 -8.69
C LYS A 176 0.42 -32.30 -7.55
N ARG A 177 0.37 -31.76 -6.33
CA ARG A 177 0.93 -32.41 -5.13
C ARG A 177 0.16 -33.67 -4.76
N ALA A 178 -1.17 -33.66 -4.88
CA ALA A 178 -2.01 -34.84 -4.65
C ALA A 178 -1.75 -35.93 -5.71
N GLU A 179 -1.58 -35.56 -6.98
CA GLU A 179 -1.20 -36.48 -8.07
C GLU A 179 0.18 -37.10 -7.83
N LEU A 180 1.18 -36.30 -7.43
CA LEU A 180 2.51 -36.79 -7.09
C LEU A 180 2.53 -37.69 -5.84
N GLN A 181 1.72 -37.38 -4.84
CA GLN A 181 1.56 -38.23 -3.65
C GLN A 181 0.84 -39.54 -3.96
N GLY A 182 -0.08 -39.56 -4.92
CA GLY A 182 -0.71 -40.80 -5.42
C GLY A 182 0.25 -41.72 -6.18
N LEU A 183 1.39 -41.20 -6.63
CA LEU A 183 2.43 -41.95 -7.37
C LEU A 183 3.63 -42.34 -6.48
N SER A 184 3.73 -41.81 -5.26
CA SER A 184 4.93 -41.93 -4.40
C SER A 184 4.94 -43.10 -3.41
N ASP A 185 3.95 -43.99 -3.41
CA ASP A 185 3.92 -45.14 -2.49
C ASP A 185 4.88 -46.29 -2.89
N VAL A 186 5.77 -46.07 -3.88
CA VAL A 186 6.73 -47.09 -4.36
C VAL A 186 8.19 -46.61 -4.49
N ARG A 187 8.54 -45.33 -4.25
CA ARG A 187 9.93 -44.91 -4.51
C ARG A 187 10.43 -43.80 -3.60
N ALA A 188 10.80 -44.20 -2.39
CA ALA A 188 11.77 -43.46 -1.60
C ALA A 188 13.16 -43.52 -2.28
N SER A 189 13.91 -42.42 -2.15
CA SER A 189 15.32 -42.22 -2.55
C SER A 189 15.52 -41.52 -3.90
N GLN A 190 15.46 -40.19 -3.93
CA GLN A 190 16.54 -39.36 -4.50
C GLN A 190 16.36 -37.89 -4.09
N GLU A 191 17.39 -37.34 -3.45
CA GLU A 191 17.57 -35.90 -3.22
C GLU A 191 17.81 -35.21 -4.56
N GLU A 192 17.01 -34.20 -4.87
CA GLU A 192 17.38 -33.14 -5.82
C GLU A 192 16.96 -31.80 -5.21
N VAL A 193 17.97 -30.99 -4.97
CA VAL A 193 17.89 -29.61 -4.49
C VAL A 193 17.47 -28.72 -5.65
N SER A 194 16.28 -28.14 -5.55
CA SER A 194 15.83 -27.06 -6.45
C SER A 194 15.57 -25.81 -5.63
N ASP A 195 16.52 -24.88 -5.76
CA ASP A 195 16.53 -23.53 -5.23
C ASP A 195 15.40 -22.72 -5.87
N SER A 196 14.47 -22.23 -5.05
CA SER A 196 13.54 -21.17 -5.43
C SER A 196 13.25 -20.30 -4.21
N ASP A 197 14.06 -19.26 -4.08
CA ASP A 197 13.92 -18.12 -3.18
C ASP A 197 12.47 -17.60 -3.14
N SER A 198 11.81 -17.74 -1.99
CA SER A 198 10.69 -16.90 -1.58
C SER A 198 10.72 -16.74 -0.07
N ASP A 199 11.61 -15.87 0.38
CA ASP A 199 11.75 -15.47 1.77
C ASP A 199 10.70 -14.39 2.14
N SER A 200 10.21 -14.46 3.39
CA SER A 200 9.19 -13.62 4.05
C SER A 200 7.71 -13.93 3.78
N GLU A 201 7.13 -14.81 4.60
CA GLU A 201 6.12 -14.44 5.64
C GLU A 201 5.93 -15.63 6.62
N GLU A 202 6.90 -15.86 7.50
CA GLU A 202 6.75 -16.74 8.68
C GLU A 202 6.81 -15.90 9.97
N GLU A 203 5.75 -15.14 10.24
CA GLU A 203 5.53 -14.48 11.54
C GLU A 203 4.15 -14.81 12.14
N MET A 204 3.54 -15.95 11.81
CA MET A 204 2.23 -16.35 12.39
C MET A 204 2.09 -17.85 12.67
N GLN A 205 3.13 -18.51 13.20
CA GLN A 205 3.00 -19.84 13.81
C GLN A 205 3.52 -19.86 15.24
N TYR A 206 2.75 -19.23 16.14
CA TYR A 206 2.91 -19.43 17.58
C TYR A 206 2.30 -20.78 17.97
N ARG A 207 3.12 -21.83 18.01
CA ARG A 207 2.79 -23.07 18.71
C ARG A 207 3.14 -22.90 20.20
N PRO A 208 2.21 -23.08 21.14
CA PRO A 208 2.54 -23.01 22.56
C PRO A 208 3.51 -24.16 22.91
N ASN A 209 4.60 -23.81 23.56
CA ASN A 209 5.66 -24.74 23.96
C ASN A 209 5.16 -25.59 25.15
N SER A 210 4.62 -26.79 24.89
CA SER A 210 4.10 -27.71 25.93
C SER A 210 5.20 -28.34 26.79
N SER A 211 6.47 -28.20 26.40
CA SER A 211 7.62 -28.74 27.14
C SER A 211 7.97 -27.94 28.41
N GLY A 212 7.44 -26.72 28.57
CA GLY A 212 7.66 -25.89 29.77
C GLY A 212 6.69 -26.13 30.94
N MET A 213 5.63 -26.92 30.74
CA MET A 213 4.54 -27.06 31.73
C MET A 213 4.64 -28.31 32.61
N VAL A 214 5.54 -29.25 32.31
CA VAL A 214 5.64 -30.55 33.01
C VAL A 214 6.85 -30.71 33.94
N ASN A 215 7.71 -29.69 34.07
CA ASN A 215 8.92 -29.77 34.90
C ASN A 215 8.83 -28.92 36.19
N ASN A 216 7.74 -29.04 36.94
CA ASN A 216 7.66 -28.55 38.32
C ASN A 216 6.82 -29.49 39.21
N THR A 217 7.18 -30.77 39.23
CA THR A 217 6.73 -31.72 40.26
C THR A 217 7.88 -32.62 40.70
N SER A 218 8.80 -32.10 41.51
CA SER A 218 9.50 -32.88 42.56
C SER A 218 10.49 -32.02 43.37
N VAL A 219 10.24 -31.97 44.69
CA VAL A 219 11.22 -31.84 45.80
C VAL A 219 12.01 -30.51 45.85
N GLY A 220 11.60 -29.50 46.63
CA GLY A 220 11.77 -29.41 48.10
C GLY A 220 12.89 -28.39 48.44
N GLY A 221 12.82 -27.44 49.37
CA GLY A 221 11.80 -26.89 50.24
C GLY A 221 12.37 -25.61 50.89
N LYS A 222 11.50 -24.64 51.24
CA LYS A 222 11.52 -23.75 52.43
C LYS A 222 10.64 -22.50 52.22
N ALA A 223 9.46 -22.59 52.83
CA ALA A 223 8.52 -21.62 53.37
C ALA A 223 8.74 -20.09 53.22
N LYS A 224 7.70 -19.43 52.70
CA LYS A 224 6.92 -18.27 53.24
C LYS A 224 6.38 -17.45 52.05
N GLY A 225 5.10 -17.21 51.82
CA GLY A 225 3.84 -17.62 52.40
C GLY A 225 2.72 -16.86 51.68
N LYS A 226 1.53 -17.50 51.57
CA LYS A 226 0.19 -16.90 51.34
C LYS A 226 -0.09 -16.30 49.95
N ILE A 227 -1.21 -16.50 49.26
CA ILE A 227 -2.44 -17.32 49.36
C ILE A 227 -2.91 -17.45 47.89
N ALA A 228 -3.21 -18.66 47.43
CA ALA A 228 -3.92 -18.89 46.17
C ALA A 228 -5.29 -19.49 46.52
N VAL A 229 -6.36 -18.81 46.12
CA VAL A 229 -7.73 -19.37 46.19
C VAL A 229 -8.19 -19.63 44.77
N LYS A 230 -8.33 -20.92 44.49
CA LYS A 230 -9.01 -21.53 43.36
C LYS A 230 -10.51 -21.51 43.66
N SER A 231 -11.35 -21.04 42.75
CA SER A 231 -12.80 -21.24 42.81
C SER A 231 -13.29 -21.78 41.47
N THR A 232 -13.51 -23.09 41.47
CA THR A 232 -14.37 -23.82 40.55
C THR A 232 -15.83 -23.46 40.81
N HIS A 233 -16.57 -23.25 39.72
CA HIS A 233 -18.03 -23.13 39.69
C HIS A 233 -18.71 -24.32 40.38
N ASN A 234 -19.68 -24.03 41.24
CA ASN A 234 -20.93 -24.76 41.37
C ASN A 234 -21.97 -23.82 41.96
N GLU A 235 -23.19 -23.97 41.47
CA GLU A 235 -24.35 -23.11 41.69
C GLU A 235 -25.12 -23.47 42.97
N GLU A 236 -25.99 -22.53 43.34
CA GLU A 236 -27.19 -22.63 44.19
C GLU A 236 -27.00 -22.92 45.70
N ASP A 237 -27.23 -21.90 46.53
CA ASP A 237 -28.36 -21.89 47.48
C ASP A 237 -28.51 -20.52 48.19
N VAL A 238 -29.64 -19.89 47.89
CA VAL A 238 -30.62 -19.19 48.74
C VAL A 238 -30.17 -18.33 49.94
N ASP A 239 -30.55 -17.05 49.84
CA ASP A 239 -30.97 -16.08 50.85
C ASP A 239 -30.21 -15.98 52.18
N ASP A 240 -29.44 -14.90 52.32
CA ASP A 240 -29.47 -14.15 53.58
C ASP A 240 -29.45 -12.64 53.35
N LYS A 241 -30.25 -11.99 54.20
CA LYS A 241 -30.73 -10.62 54.13
C LYS A 241 -29.59 -9.60 54.10
N ASP A 242 -29.54 -8.82 53.02
CA ASP A 242 -29.06 -7.44 53.05
C ASP A 242 -29.72 -6.69 51.88
N ASN A 243 -30.59 -5.72 52.18
CA ASN A 243 -31.22 -4.79 51.20
C ASN A 243 -30.20 -3.80 50.61
N VAL A 244 -29.02 -4.27 50.24
CA VAL A 244 -27.94 -3.44 49.70
C VAL A 244 -27.71 -3.86 48.26
N TYR A 245 -28.20 -3.04 47.32
CA TYR A 245 -27.96 -3.22 45.90
C TYR A 245 -26.45 -3.29 45.62
N ARG A 246 -26.00 -4.45 45.11
CA ARG A 246 -24.63 -4.63 44.63
C ARG A 246 -24.62 -4.49 43.12
N PRO A 247 -24.00 -3.42 42.57
CA PRO A 247 -23.92 -3.26 41.13
C PRO A 247 -23.09 -4.39 40.51
N PRO A 248 -23.43 -4.82 39.27
CA PRO A 248 -22.71 -5.87 38.58
C PRO A 248 -21.24 -5.49 38.39
N LYS A 249 -20.34 -6.42 38.74
CA LYS A 249 -18.90 -6.26 38.51
C LYS A 249 -18.61 -6.51 37.03
N ILE A 250 -18.55 -5.44 36.24
CA ILE A 250 -18.11 -5.48 34.84
C ILE A 250 -16.59 -5.53 34.84
N SER A 251 -15.97 -6.63 34.39
CA SER A 251 -14.55 -6.66 34.09
C SER A 251 -14.27 -5.71 32.92
N ALA A 252 -13.16 -4.96 32.97
CA ALA A 252 -12.81 -3.99 31.94
C ALA A 252 -12.51 -4.69 30.60
N VAL A 253 -13.55 -5.00 29.84
CA VAL A 253 -13.45 -5.40 28.44
C VAL A 253 -13.28 -4.11 27.64
N LEU A 254 -12.11 -3.95 27.01
CA LEU A 254 -11.88 -2.86 26.07
C LEU A 254 -12.95 -2.91 24.96
N PRO A 255 -13.57 -1.78 24.59
CA PRO A 255 -14.51 -1.73 23.48
C PRO A 255 -13.86 -2.29 22.21
N PRO A 256 -14.61 -3.01 21.34
CA PRO A 256 -14.10 -3.51 20.08
C PRO A 256 -13.65 -2.31 19.21
N LYS A 257 -12.35 -2.05 19.19
CA LYS A 257 -11.75 -0.91 18.49
C LYS A 257 -11.89 -1.12 16.99
N GLN A 258 -12.70 -0.31 16.34
CA GLN A 258 -12.70 -0.11 14.89
C GLN A 258 -11.27 0.33 14.47
N HIS A 259 -10.66 -0.38 13.50
CA HIS A 259 -9.35 -0.12 12.87
C HIS A 259 -8.37 0.76 13.66
N HIS A 260 -7.69 0.15 14.62
CA HIS A 260 -6.73 0.81 15.51
C HIS A 260 -5.43 1.10 14.75
N PHE A 261 -5.26 2.34 14.29
CA PHE A 261 -3.95 2.89 13.95
C PHE A 261 -3.13 2.98 15.23
N GLU A 262 -2.04 2.24 15.31
CA GLU A 262 -1.12 2.31 16.45
C GLU A 262 -0.19 3.51 16.27
N ASP A 263 -0.65 4.70 16.72
CA ASP A 263 0.21 5.89 16.85
C ASP A 263 1.10 5.76 18.09
N LYS A 264 1.93 4.71 18.10
CA LYS A 264 2.91 4.46 19.16
C LYS A 264 4.26 4.95 18.69
N PHE A 265 4.93 5.71 19.54
CA PHE A 265 6.29 6.14 19.27
C PHE A 265 7.25 4.93 19.21
N ASN A 266 7.81 4.68 18.02
CA ASN A 266 8.78 3.62 17.80
C ASN A 266 10.21 4.19 17.85
N ALA A 267 10.87 4.10 19.01
CA ALA A 267 12.26 4.57 19.18
C ALA A 267 13.24 3.92 18.18
N GLN A 268 12.96 2.68 17.77
CA GLN A 268 13.78 1.94 16.81
C GLN A 268 13.72 2.53 15.39
N GLU A 269 12.66 3.25 15.03
CA GLU A 269 12.56 3.93 13.73
C GLU A 269 13.39 5.20 13.71
N HIS A 270 13.43 5.92 14.83
CA HIS A 270 14.19 7.18 14.99
C HIS A 270 15.66 6.99 15.38
N LYS A 271 16.10 5.76 15.62
CA LYS A 271 17.51 5.46 15.93
C LYS A 271 18.37 5.54 14.67
N ASP A 272 19.55 6.14 14.78
CA ASP A 272 20.54 6.17 13.71
C ASP A 272 21.01 4.76 13.32
N LYS A 273 20.76 4.40 12.06
CA LYS A 273 21.12 3.10 11.46
C LYS A 273 22.28 3.21 10.48
N SER A 274 23.02 4.32 10.50
CA SER A 274 24.14 4.58 9.58
C SER A 274 25.19 3.47 9.61
N SER A 275 25.46 2.90 10.79
CA SER A 275 26.43 1.82 10.97
C SER A 275 26.03 0.49 10.31
N ARG A 276 24.74 0.29 9.97
CA ARG A 276 24.26 -0.95 9.36
C ARG A 276 24.65 -1.03 7.88
N SER A 277 24.47 0.07 7.14
CA SER A 277 24.83 0.18 5.72
C SER A 277 26.28 0.60 5.50
N ARG A 278 26.99 1.01 6.57
CA ARG A 278 28.40 1.39 6.52
C ARG A 278 29.26 0.17 6.16
N MET A 279 29.92 0.22 5.00
CA MET A 279 30.85 -0.79 4.51
C MET A 279 32.24 -0.19 4.32
N GLN A 280 33.26 -0.85 4.85
CA GLN A 280 34.64 -0.35 4.86
C GLN A 280 35.19 -0.09 3.46
N ALA A 281 35.01 -1.01 2.51
CA ALA A 281 35.50 -0.84 1.13
C ALA A 281 34.87 0.38 0.41
N MET A 282 33.60 0.69 0.70
CA MET A 282 32.95 1.88 0.14
C MET A 282 33.48 3.15 0.82
N GLU A 283 33.73 3.12 2.12
CA GLU A 283 34.30 4.27 2.83
C GLU A 283 35.72 4.58 2.36
N GLU A 284 36.54 3.57 2.15
CA GLU A 284 37.89 3.71 1.60
C GLU A 284 37.86 4.35 0.19
N TYR A 285 36.96 3.88 -0.69
CA TYR A 285 36.76 4.52 -1.99
C TYR A 285 36.30 5.97 -1.88
N LEU A 286 35.38 6.27 -0.95
CA LEU A 286 34.90 7.64 -0.73
C LEU A 286 36.00 8.55 -0.19
N LYS A 287 36.87 8.01 0.66
CA LYS A 287 38.04 8.70 1.20
C LYS A 287 39.04 9.03 0.12
N ASP A 288 39.39 8.06 -0.72
CA ASP A 288 40.28 8.24 -1.88
C ASP A 288 39.70 9.21 -2.92
N SER A 289 38.37 9.16 -3.13
CA SER A 289 37.67 10.10 -4.02
C SER A 289 37.50 11.49 -3.40
N SER A 290 37.71 11.65 -2.09
CA SER A 290 37.56 12.93 -1.40
C SER A 290 38.88 13.68 -1.41
N GLU A 291 38.82 14.97 -1.76
CA GLU A 291 40.00 15.86 -1.73
C GLU A 291 40.36 16.33 -0.31
N GLN A 292 39.63 15.87 0.71
CA GLN A 292 39.83 16.31 2.08
C GLN A 292 41.01 15.57 2.71
N PRO A 293 41.92 16.27 3.40
CA PRO A 293 43.04 15.61 4.08
C PRO A 293 42.52 14.74 5.24
N GLU A 294 43.06 13.54 5.34
CA GLU A 294 42.77 12.65 6.46
C GLU A 294 43.62 12.98 7.69
N TRP A 295 43.01 12.87 8.87
CA TRP A 295 43.69 13.03 10.15
C TRP A 295 44.35 11.72 10.57
N GLU A 296 45.48 11.43 9.94
CA GLU A 296 46.36 10.35 10.36
C GLU A 296 47.09 10.70 11.67
N THR A 297 47.37 9.68 12.46
CA THR A 297 48.14 9.83 13.70
C THR A 297 49.63 9.67 13.41
N SER A 298 50.44 10.20 14.32
CA SER A 298 51.90 10.02 14.25
C SER A 298 52.28 8.54 14.21
N ILE A 299 53.29 8.22 13.39
CA ILE A 299 53.92 6.91 13.34
C ILE A 299 54.38 6.54 14.76
N GLY A 300 54.01 5.33 15.22
CA GLY A 300 54.32 4.84 16.57
C GLY A 300 53.20 5.03 17.59
N ALA A 301 52.31 6.03 17.45
CA ALA A 301 51.19 6.24 18.38
C ALA A 301 50.09 5.15 18.25
N ASN A 302 50.04 4.49 17.09
CA ASN A 302 49.05 3.46 16.78
C ASN A 302 49.46 2.05 17.22
N ILE A 303 50.67 1.85 17.73
CA ILE A 303 51.16 0.52 18.06
C ILE A 303 50.61 0.09 19.42
N VAL A 304 49.91 -1.05 19.46
CA VAL A 304 49.32 -1.58 20.69
C VAL A 304 50.30 -2.53 21.39
N ASN A 305 50.46 -2.35 22.70
CA ASN A 305 51.24 -3.25 23.57
C ASN A 305 52.63 -3.57 23.01
N HIS A 306 53.40 -2.54 22.65
CA HIS A 306 54.77 -2.68 22.14
C HIS A 306 54.88 -3.66 20.95
N GLY A 307 53.84 -3.75 20.12
CA GLY A 307 53.80 -4.58 18.91
C GLY A 307 53.02 -5.89 19.07
N ARG A 308 52.72 -6.34 20.30
CA ARG A 308 51.96 -7.59 20.52
C ARG A 308 50.52 -7.51 20.01
N GLY A 309 49.92 -6.32 20.02
CA GLY A 309 48.57 -6.08 19.53
C GLY A 309 48.49 -5.62 18.07
N GLY A 310 49.64 -5.53 17.38
CA GLY A 310 49.72 -4.94 16.04
C GLY A 310 49.49 -3.42 16.04
N VAL A 311 49.20 -2.89 14.85
CA VAL A 311 48.83 -1.49 14.63
C VAL A 311 47.31 -1.37 14.73
N LYS A 312 46.81 -0.31 15.38
CA LYS A 312 45.36 -0.02 15.46
C LYS A 312 44.78 0.22 14.07
N THR A 313 43.61 -0.35 13.80
CA THR A 313 42.84 -0.05 12.59
C THR A 313 42.24 1.35 12.66
N ALA A 314 41.91 1.96 11.52
CA ALA A 314 41.23 3.26 11.47
C ALA A 314 39.96 3.27 12.34
N ARG A 315 39.17 2.19 12.32
CA ARG A 315 37.96 2.04 13.14
C ARG A 315 38.25 1.93 14.64
N ASP A 316 39.34 1.28 15.03
CA ASP A 316 39.74 1.22 16.43
C ASP A 316 40.25 2.57 16.92
N THR A 317 40.96 3.33 16.08
CA THR A 317 41.37 4.71 16.41
C THR A 317 40.18 5.66 16.53
N GLU A 318 39.17 5.57 15.67
CA GLU A 318 37.92 6.37 15.77
C GLU A 318 37.19 6.07 17.09
N ARG A 319 37.05 4.78 17.44
CA ARG A 319 36.41 4.38 18.70
C ARG A 319 37.17 4.87 19.93
N GLU A 320 38.50 4.83 19.90
CA GLU A 320 39.33 5.34 21.01
C GLU A 320 39.21 6.86 21.13
N ARG A 321 39.17 7.59 20.01
CA ARG A 321 38.89 9.04 20.00
C ARG A 321 37.51 9.35 20.58
N ASP A 322 36.49 8.54 20.29
CA ASP A 322 35.16 8.73 20.86
C ASP A 322 35.11 8.44 22.37
N VAL A 323 35.85 7.44 22.83
CA VAL A 323 36.02 7.19 24.27
C VAL A 323 36.75 8.35 24.92
N GLN A 324 37.86 8.81 24.34
CA GLN A 324 38.61 9.95 24.86
C GLN A 324 37.73 11.22 24.94
N ARG A 325 36.98 11.52 23.87
CA ARG A 325 36.02 12.63 23.84
C ARG A 325 35.00 12.53 24.97
N PHE A 326 34.43 11.34 25.18
CA PHE A 326 33.49 11.12 26.28
C PHE A 326 34.15 11.30 27.66
N GLU A 327 35.37 10.80 27.85
CA GLU A 327 36.10 10.93 29.12
C GLU A 327 36.49 12.39 29.41
N GLU A 328 36.84 13.16 28.38
CA GLU A 328 37.15 14.59 28.47
C GLU A 328 35.91 15.45 28.72
N GLU A 329 34.78 15.14 28.06
CA GLU A 329 33.51 15.85 28.24
C GLU A 329 32.87 15.57 29.60
N ASN A 330 32.93 14.32 30.07
CA ASN A 330 32.29 13.90 31.33
C ASN A 330 33.27 13.78 32.50
N PHE A 331 34.55 14.09 32.30
CA PHE A 331 35.62 14.02 33.30
C PHE A 331 35.64 12.72 34.12
N THR A 332 35.22 11.60 33.51
CA THR A 332 35.11 10.29 34.15
C THR A 332 35.71 9.22 33.26
N ARG A 333 36.57 8.37 33.83
CA ARG A 333 37.21 7.27 33.08
C ARG A 333 36.26 6.09 32.92
N LEU A 334 36.26 5.46 31.75
CA LEU A 334 35.57 4.19 31.56
C LEU A 334 36.33 3.08 32.29
N ASN A 335 35.57 2.17 32.90
CA ASN A 335 36.17 1.00 33.54
C ASN A 335 36.80 0.10 32.47
N PRO A 336 38.13 -0.09 32.46
CA PRO A 336 38.81 -0.89 31.42
C PRO A 336 38.42 -2.36 31.46
N ASN A 337 37.90 -2.81 32.61
CA ASN A 337 37.43 -4.17 32.85
C ASN A 337 35.92 -4.33 32.64
N GLY A 338 35.15 -3.25 32.44
CA GLY A 338 33.73 -3.25 32.06
C GLY A 338 32.81 -4.29 32.74
N SER A 339 31.68 -4.54 32.10
CA SER A 339 30.77 -5.63 32.44
C SER A 339 31.29 -6.98 31.92
N LYS A 340 30.66 -8.10 32.32
CA LYS A 340 31.00 -9.44 31.80
C LYS A 340 30.88 -9.52 30.27
N THR A 341 29.94 -8.79 29.68
CA THR A 341 29.74 -8.74 28.23
C THR A 341 30.86 -7.97 27.54
N ASP A 342 31.32 -6.87 28.12
CA ASP A 342 32.41 -6.06 27.55
C ASP A 342 33.73 -6.82 27.54
N LYS A 343 34.02 -7.58 28.62
CA LYS A 343 35.18 -8.48 28.66
C LYS A 343 35.15 -9.52 27.54
N ARG A 344 33.98 -10.10 27.26
CA ARG A 344 33.80 -11.07 26.18
C ARG A 344 34.00 -10.40 24.81
N MET A 345 33.40 -9.23 24.59
CA MET A 345 33.54 -8.48 23.33
C MET A 345 34.98 -8.03 23.09
N LYS A 346 35.69 -7.58 24.13
CA LYS A 346 37.11 -7.20 24.04
C LYS A 346 37.99 -8.39 23.65
N LYS A 347 37.83 -9.53 24.33
CA LYS A 347 38.56 -10.77 23.99
C LYS A 347 38.26 -11.24 22.56
N GLN A 348 36.99 -11.23 22.16
CA GLN A 348 36.59 -11.60 20.80
C GLN A 348 37.19 -10.66 19.77
N ARG A 349 37.22 -9.34 20.04
CA ARG A 349 37.88 -8.35 19.18
C ARG A 349 39.38 -8.59 19.08
N GLU A 350 40.07 -8.84 20.19
CA GLU A 350 41.51 -9.17 20.20
C GLU A 350 41.83 -10.44 19.41
N ILE A 351 40.95 -11.44 19.44
CA ILE A 351 41.10 -12.67 18.64
C ILE A 351 40.90 -12.36 17.15
N MET A 352 39.81 -11.66 16.80
CA MET A 352 39.53 -11.28 15.40
C MET A 352 40.64 -10.40 14.82
N ALA A 353 41.17 -9.48 15.63
CA ALA A 353 42.31 -8.64 15.30
C ALA A 353 43.53 -9.48 14.90
N LYS A 354 43.86 -10.52 15.67
CA LYS A 354 45.01 -11.39 15.35
C LYS A 354 44.86 -12.19 14.06
N VAL A 355 43.62 -12.54 13.69
CA VAL A 355 43.36 -13.38 12.50
C VAL A 355 43.27 -12.53 11.25
N ASN A 356 42.62 -11.36 11.35
CA ASN A 356 42.23 -10.59 10.17
C ASN A 356 43.00 -9.29 9.97
N MET A 357 43.64 -8.75 11.02
CA MET A 357 44.39 -7.49 10.89
C MET A 357 45.84 -7.79 10.56
N ILE A 358 46.33 -7.14 9.50
CA ILE A 358 47.72 -7.23 9.06
C ILE A 358 48.21 -5.80 8.88
N ALA A 359 49.31 -5.46 9.58
CA ALA A 359 49.95 -4.14 9.51
C ALA A 359 49.06 -2.90 9.81
N GLY A 360 47.89 -3.09 10.44
CA GLY A 360 46.95 -1.99 10.76
C GLY A 360 45.78 -1.88 9.79
N GLU A 361 45.79 -2.66 8.71
CA GLU A 361 44.67 -2.82 7.79
C GLU A 361 43.85 -4.07 8.16
N ASP A 362 42.54 -4.03 7.92
CA ASP A 362 41.60 -5.12 8.19
C ASP A 362 41.24 -5.85 6.91
N PHE A 363 41.71 -7.09 6.76
CA PHE A 363 41.45 -7.95 5.61
C PHE A 363 40.19 -8.82 5.79
N SER A 364 39.47 -8.71 6.92
CA SER A 364 38.25 -9.49 7.16
C SER A 364 37.14 -9.19 6.15
N ILE A 365 37.18 -8.03 5.50
CA ILE A 365 36.22 -7.57 4.50
C ILE A 365 36.08 -8.61 3.37
N PHE A 366 37.20 -9.19 2.94
CA PHE A 366 37.25 -10.11 1.80
C PHE A 366 36.72 -11.51 2.14
N ASN A 367 36.68 -11.87 3.42
CA ASN A 367 36.08 -13.14 3.89
C ASN A 367 34.59 -12.99 4.25
N SER A 368 34.04 -11.77 4.15
CA SER A 368 32.63 -11.53 4.46
C SER A 368 31.73 -11.98 3.31
N LYS A 369 30.67 -12.73 3.63
CA LYS A 369 29.58 -13.02 2.67
C LYS A 369 28.65 -11.82 2.44
N ARG A 370 28.90 -10.68 3.10
CA ARG A 370 28.06 -9.48 2.96
C ARG A 370 28.28 -8.86 1.58
N LYS A 371 27.18 -8.82 0.84
CA LYS A 371 27.05 -8.26 -0.49
C LYS A 371 27.12 -6.72 -0.48
N LEU A 372 28.01 -6.15 -1.29
CA LEU A 372 28.15 -4.69 -1.45
C LEU A 372 26.88 -4.07 -2.04
N GLU A 373 26.22 -4.80 -2.93
CA GLU A 373 24.96 -4.39 -3.53
C GLU A 373 23.84 -4.23 -2.51
N ASP A 374 23.83 -4.92 -1.37
CA ASP A 374 22.75 -4.74 -0.39
C ASP A 374 22.79 -3.34 0.24
N SER A 375 24.01 -2.85 0.56
CA SER A 375 24.18 -1.50 1.12
C SER A 375 24.18 -0.41 0.05
N THR A 376 24.59 -0.72 -1.18
CA THR A 376 24.74 0.26 -2.27
C THR A 376 23.58 0.26 -3.27
N SER A 377 22.71 -0.75 -3.25
CA SER A 377 21.68 -0.90 -4.27
C SER A 377 20.67 0.24 -4.19
N ARG A 378 20.72 1.04 -5.25
CA ARG A 378 19.62 1.89 -5.77
C ARG A 378 18.78 2.57 -4.69
N ARG A 379 19.40 3.30 -3.75
CA ARG A 379 18.75 4.23 -2.81
C ARG A 379 17.34 3.74 -2.43
N GLY A 380 17.19 2.61 -1.74
CA GLY A 380 15.93 1.86 -1.61
C GLY A 380 14.65 2.70 -1.52
N ASN A 381 14.62 3.69 -0.62
CA ASN A 381 13.47 4.59 -0.43
C ASN A 381 13.28 5.63 -1.55
N LYS A 382 14.34 6.01 -2.26
CA LYS A 382 14.35 6.95 -3.39
C LYS A 382 14.51 6.25 -4.74
N LYS A 383 14.25 4.93 -4.80
CA LYS A 383 14.33 4.15 -6.02
C LYS A 383 13.20 4.61 -6.95
N SER A 384 13.56 5.18 -8.11
CA SER A 384 12.62 5.62 -9.12
C SER A 384 11.86 4.40 -9.69
N ARG A 385 10.61 4.22 -9.27
CA ARG A 385 9.74 3.13 -9.73
C ARG A 385 9.13 3.51 -11.07
N ASN A 386 8.82 4.79 -11.25
CA ASN A 386 8.17 5.31 -12.45
C ASN A 386 9.19 5.80 -13.50
N ALA A 387 8.84 5.69 -14.79
CA ALA A 387 9.63 6.22 -15.90
C ALA A 387 9.82 7.74 -15.81
N TRP A 388 8.78 8.46 -15.36
CA TRP A 388 8.86 9.90 -15.13
C TRP A 388 9.84 10.28 -14.02
N GLU A 389 9.90 9.51 -12.93
CA GLU A 389 10.90 9.73 -11.86
C GLU A 389 12.32 9.47 -12.35
N ARG A 390 12.50 8.47 -13.23
CA ARG A 390 13.79 8.20 -13.88
C ARG A 390 14.20 9.35 -14.79
N ALA A 391 13.27 9.89 -15.57
CA ALA A 391 13.50 11.06 -16.41
C ALA A 391 13.88 12.29 -15.57
N LYS A 392 13.13 12.56 -14.49
CA LYS A 392 13.43 13.65 -13.55
C LYS A 392 14.77 13.54 -12.84
N LYS A 393 15.32 12.33 -12.67
CA LYS A 393 16.65 12.13 -12.08
C LYS A 393 17.77 12.35 -13.11
N LYS A 394 17.46 12.17 -14.40
CA LYS A 394 18.41 12.32 -15.50
C LYS A 394 18.52 13.77 -15.94
N LEU A 395 17.41 14.50 -15.91
CA LEU A 395 17.38 15.97 -15.89
C LEU A 395 18.05 16.46 -14.61
#